data_AF-A0A931DNB2-F1
#
_entry.id   AF-A0A931DNB2-F1
#
_cell.length_a   1.000
_cell.length_b   1.000
_cell.length_c   1.000
_cell.angle_alpha   90.00
_cell.angle_beta   90.00
_cell.angle_gamma   90.00
#
_symmetry.space_group_name_H-M   'P 1'
#
loop_
_entity.id
_entity.type
_entity.pdbx_description
1 polymer ?
#
loop_
_entity_poly.entity_id
_entity_poly.type
_entity_poly.pdbx_seq_one_letter_code
_entity_poly.pdbx_strand_id
1 'polypeptide(L)'
;MLNKLRPALGRVLTPIGRAVARTGVSPNAITVIGTAGVLAGALGFFPRGEFFWGTMVITAFVLFDMLDGAVARVTGKISKWGAFLDSTMDRVADAAIFSGLMIGLYRGGQEGLAGVALYCLVAGVVVSYAKARAEGLGYTCNVGIAERAERLIVVLVAAGLDGLGVPFVLALALWALAALSTFTVGQRFAAVRAQALADTASGTDPRPGTDPATGTGTGPGTGPASAARTEPGAGSGPARPEREDEPKGAWRAGRGIRRGGRRGGGRGGARNGGRKPRAERRAERPA
;
A
#
# COMPACT_ATOMS: atom_id res chain seq x y z
N MET A 1 -2.69 -18.24 4.05
CA MET A 1 -3.80 -19.26 4.15
C MET A 1 -5.17 -18.66 3.83
N LEU A 2 -5.32 -17.33 3.84
CA LEU A 2 -6.61 -16.64 3.67
C LEU A 2 -7.18 -16.66 2.24
N ASN A 3 -6.38 -16.95 1.21
CA ASN A 3 -6.87 -17.03 -0.17
C ASN A 3 -7.93 -18.11 -0.38
N LYS A 4 -7.92 -19.18 0.42
CA LYS A 4 -8.95 -20.23 0.39
C LYS A 4 -10.26 -19.81 1.06
N LEU A 5 -10.24 -18.79 1.93
CA LEU A 5 -11.40 -18.28 2.67
C LEU A 5 -12.12 -17.14 1.94
N ARG A 6 -11.47 -16.52 0.95
CA ARG A 6 -12.05 -15.44 0.13
C ARG A 6 -13.43 -15.76 -0.47
N PRO A 7 -13.72 -16.98 -0.99
CA PRO A 7 -15.05 -17.31 -1.52
C PRO A 7 -16.14 -17.35 -0.44
N ALA A 8 -15.82 -17.91 0.72
CA ALA A 8 -16.74 -18.00 1.86
C ALA A 8 -17.06 -16.61 2.41
N LEU A 9 -16.02 -15.79 2.59
CA LEU A 9 -16.13 -14.41 3.01
C LEU A 9 -16.94 -13.57 2.02
N GLY A 10 -16.76 -13.79 0.71
CA GLY A 10 -17.56 -13.16 -0.34
C GLY A 10 -19.05 -13.46 -0.23
N ARG A 11 -19.44 -14.69 0.14
CA ARG A 11 -20.87 -15.04 0.34
C ARG A 11 -21.50 -14.29 1.51
N VAL A 12 -20.75 -14.05 2.58
CA VAL A 12 -21.22 -13.31 3.76
C VAL A 12 -21.24 -11.80 3.51
N LEU A 13 -20.19 -11.26 2.87
CA LEU A 13 -20.06 -9.81 2.66
C LEU A 13 -20.92 -9.29 1.51
N THR A 14 -21.26 -10.10 0.50
CA THR A 14 -22.08 -9.65 -0.64
C THR A 14 -23.47 -9.11 -0.25
N PRO A 15 -24.29 -9.77 0.59
CA PRO A 15 -25.58 -9.21 1.00
C PRO A 15 -25.44 -7.91 1.79
N ILE A 16 -24.43 -7.82 2.66
CA ILE A 16 -24.13 -6.59 3.41
C ILE A 16 -23.70 -5.47 2.46
N GLY A 17 -22.79 -5.77 1.52
CA GLY A 17 -22.37 -4.84 0.49
C GLY A 17 -23.51 -4.34 -0.38
N ARG A 18 -24.52 -5.17 -0.68
CA ARG A 18 -25.76 -4.72 -1.37
C ARG A 18 -26.60 -3.79 -0.50
N ALA A 19 -26.72 -4.06 0.80
CA ALA A 19 -27.46 -3.20 1.71
C ALA A 19 -26.79 -1.83 1.85
N VAL A 20 -25.47 -1.80 2.04
CA VAL A 20 -24.68 -0.56 2.12
C VAL A 20 -24.69 0.18 0.78
N ALA A 21 -24.61 -0.52 -0.36
CA ALA A 21 -24.68 0.13 -1.67
C ALA A 21 -25.98 0.93 -1.88
N ARG A 22 -27.09 0.55 -1.22
CA ARG A 22 -28.37 1.28 -1.30
C ARG A 22 -28.37 2.62 -0.56
N THR A 23 -27.46 2.83 0.40
CA THR A 23 -27.38 4.10 1.14
C THR A 23 -26.68 5.21 0.34
N GLY A 24 -26.06 4.87 -0.79
CA GLY A 24 -25.33 5.82 -1.63
C GLY A 24 -23.92 6.16 -1.14
N VAL A 25 -23.47 5.58 -0.03
CA VAL A 25 -22.11 5.77 0.50
C VAL A 25 -21.09 5.21 -0.50
N SER A 26 -20.05 6.00 -0.81
CA SER A 26 -19.00 5.57 -1.74
C SER A 26 -18.03 4.59 -1.08
N PRO A 27 -17.43 3.63 -1.84
CA PRO A 27 -16.38 2.74 -1.32
C PRO A 27 -15.25 3.51 -0.63
N ASN A 28 -14.74 4.57 -1.25
CA ASN A 28 -13.67 5.39 -0.68
C ASN A 28 -14.04 6.01 0.68
N ALA A 29 -15.31 6.37 0.88
CA ALA A 29 -15.76 6.90 2.17
C ALA A 29 -15.78 5.81 3.24
N ILE A 30 -16.14 4.57 2.88
CA ILE A 30 -16.06 3.41 3.77
C ILE A 30 -14.60 3.20 4.20
N THR A 31 -13.66 3.24 3.25
CA THR A 31 -12.22 3.08 3.54
C THR A 31 -11.71 4.12 4.55
N VAL A 32 -12.05 5.40 4.31
CA VAL A 32 -11.62 6.51 5.18
C VAL A 32 -12.23 6.40 6.58
N ILE A 33 -13.52 6.07 6.68
CA ILE A 33 -14.21 5.91 7.97
C ILE A 33 -13.68 4.69 8.72
N GLY A 34 -13.47 3.57 8.02
CA GLY A 34 -12.86 2.36 8.56
C GLY A 34 -11.51 2.67 9.19
N THR A 35 -10.65 3.33 8.42
CA THR A 35 -9.30 3.72 8.88
C THR A 35 -9.34 4.69 10.06
N ALA A 36 -10.22 5.70 10.03
CA ALA A 36 -10.38 6.62 11.15
C ALA A 36 -10.82 5.90 12.43
N GLY A 37 -11.70 4.89 12.32
CA GLY A 37 -12.11 4.07 13.45
C GLY A 37 -10.99 3.17 13.98
N VAL A 38 -10.15 2.60 13.11
CA VAL A 38 -8.94 1.88 13.53
C VAL A 38 -7.99 2.80 14.28
N LEU A 39 -7.78 4.03 13.80
CA LEU A 39 -6.93 5.03 14.46
C LEU A 39 -7.47 5.39 15.85
N ALA A 40 -8.78 5.63 15.95
CA ALA A 40 -9.43 5.92 17.22
C ALA A 40 -9.33 4.74 18.20
N GLY A 41 -9.50 3.50 17.73
CA GLY A 41 -9.32 2.30 18.55
C GLY A 41 -7.87 2.13 19.03
N ALA A 42 -6.92 2.14 18.10
CA ALA A 42 -5.52 1.91 18.40
C ALA A 42 -4.91 3.01 19.26
N LEU A 43 -5.02 4.28 18.86
CA LEU A 43 -4.40 5.40 19.55
C LEU A 43 -5.22 5.88 20.76
N GLY A 44 -6.51 5.60 20.78
CA GLY A 44 -7.37 5.91 21.92
C GLY A 44 -7.20 4.93 23.07
N PHE A 45 -7.11 3.62 22.81
CA PHE A 45 -7.14 2.59 23.86
C PHE A 45 -5.78 2.00 24.20
N PHE A 46 -4.96 1.64 23.19
CA PHE A 46 -3.69 0.94 23.46
C PHE A 46 -2.71 1.76 24.30
N PRO A 47 -2.54 3.08 24.11
CA PRO A 47 -1.70 3.90 24.98
C PRO A 47 -2.11 3.91 26.46
N ARG A 48 -3.35 3.53 26.78
CA ARG A 48 -3.87 3.43 28.16
C ARG A 48 -3.76 2.01 28.73
N GLY A 49 -3.22 1.05 27.97
CA GLY A 49 -3.17 -0.36 28.35
C GLY A 49 -4.50 -1.09 28.16
N GLU A 50 -5.53 -0.46 27.60
CA GLU A 50 -6.85 -1.06 27.36
C GLU A 50 -6.84 -1.93 26.09
N PHE A 51 -5.92 -2.91 26.01
CA PHE A 51 -5.65 -3.68 24.79
C PHE A 51 -6.86 -4.50 24.31
N PHE A 52 -7.67 -5.05 25.22
CA PHE A 52 -8.86 -5.80 24.83
C PHE A 52 -9.88 -4.90 24.12
N TRP A 53 -10.26 -3.77 24.72
CA TRP A 53 -11.24 -2.85 24.16
C TRP A 53 -10.74 -2.19 22.88
N GLY A 54 -9.46 -1.78 22.84
CA GLY A 54 -8.85 -1.30 21.61
C GLY A 54 -8.92 -2.33 20.49
N THR A 55 -8.63 -3.60 20.80
CA THR A 55 -8.71 -4.70 19.84
C THR A 55 -10.13 -4.87 19.31
N MET A 56 -11.15 -4.85 20.18
CA MET A 56 -12.55 -4.99 19.73
C MET A 56 -12.96 -3.86 18.79
N VAL A 57 -12.59 -2.61 19.10
CA VAL A 57 -12.87 -1.45 18.23
C VAL A 57 -12.14 -1.60 16.89
N ILE A 58 -10.84 -1.91 16.92
CA ILE A 58 -10.05 -2.09 15.69
C ILE A 58 -10.63 -3.21 14.82
N THR A 59 -10.93 -4.37 15.41
CA THR A 59 -11.52 -5.50 14.68
C THR A 59 -12.86 -5.11 14.04
N ALA A 60 -13.73 -4.39 14.75
CA ALA A 60 -14.99 -3.92 14.17
C ALA A 60 -14.76 -3.04 12.93
N PHE A 61 -13.80 -2.12 12.99
CA PHE A 61 -13.51 -1.21 11.87
C PHE A 61 -12.70 -1.85 10.74
N VAL A 62 -11.85 -2.84 11.01
CA VAL A 62 -11.20 -3.66 9.98
C VAL A 62 -12.24 -4.48 9.21
N LEU A 63 -13.23 -5.04 9.90
CA LEU A 63 -14.34 -5.75 9.26
C LEU A 63 -15.24 -4.79 8.46
N PHE A 64 -15.44 -3.57 8.95
CA PHE A 64 -16.15 -2.51 8.23
C PHE A 64 -15.43 -2.11 6.94
N ASP A 65 -14.10 -2.00 6.99
CA ASP A 65 -13.27 -1.68 5.83
C ASP A 65 -13.44 -2.70 4.70
N MET A 66 -13.49 -4.00 5.03
CA MET A 66 -13.75 -5.07 4.05
C MET A 66 -15.08 -4.95 3.28
N LEU A 67 -16.01 -4.10 3.75
CA LEU A 67 -17.23 -3.76 3.03
C LEU A 67 -16.96 -2.87 1.82
N ASP A 68 -15.90 -2.06 1.81
CA ASP A 68 -15.59 -1.16 0.71
C ASP A 68 -15.41 -1.91 -0.63
N GLY A 69 -14.71 -3.05 -0.59
CA GLY A 69 -14.45 -3.90 -1.74
C GLY A 69 -15.69 -4.69 -2.13
N ALA A 70 -16.54 -5.06 -1.16
CA ALA A 70 -17.84 -5.65 -1.45
C ALA A 70 -18.77 -4.64 -2.16
N VAL A 71 -18.83 -3.40 -1.66
CA VAL A 71 -19.61 -2.30 -2.25
C VAL A 71 -19.06 -1.93 -3.62
N ALA A 72 -17.74 -1.81 -3.79
CA ALA A 72 -17.10 -1.52 -5.07
C ALA A 72 -17.43 -2.59 -6.13
N ARG A 73 -17.39 -3.88 -5.76
CA ARG A 73 -17.76 -4.98 -6.66
C ARG A 73 -19.24 -4.94 -7.03
N VAL A 74 -20.13 -4.73 -6.06
CA VAL A 74 -21.59 -4.71 -6.29
C VAL A 74 -22.02 -3.48 -7.09
N THR A 75 -21.38 -2.34 -6.88
CA THR A 75 -21.72 -1.07 -7.56
C THR A 75 -20.95 -0.86 -8.88
N GLY A 76 -20.04 -1.77 -9.24
CA GLY A 76 -19.20 -1.64 -10.43
C GLY A 76 -18.16 -0.50 -10.34
N LYS A 77 -17.88 0.02 -9.15
CA LYS A 77 -16.99 1.18 -8.91
C LYS A 77 -15.54 0.78 -8.61
N ILE A 78 -15.03 -0.27 -9.24
CA ILE A 78 -13.63 -0.70 -9.09
C ILE A 78 -12.74 0.32 -9.82
N SER A 79 -11.74 0.89 -9.14
CA SER A 79 -10.88 1.93 -9.72
C SER A 79 -9.44 1.84 -9.22
N LYS A 80 -8.49 2.35 -10.03
CA LYS A 80 -7.07 2.47 -9.64
C LYS A 80 -6.90 3.38 -8.41
N TRP A 81 -7.66 4.46 -8.35
CA TRP A 81 -7.67 5.37 -7.20
C TRP A 81 -8.13 4.65 -5.92
N GLY A 82 -9.21 3.86 -5.99
CA GLY A 82 -9.70 3.08 -4.85
C GLY A 82 -8.65 2.08 -4.36
N ALA A 83 -8.00 1.36 -5.26
CA ALA A 83 -6.93 0.41 -4.89
C ALA A 83 -5.70 1.12 -4.26
N PHE A 84 -5.34 2.30 -4.77
CA PHE A 84 -4.29 3.12 -4.16
C PHE A 84 -4.69 3.61 -2.77
N LEU A 85 -5.94 4.07 -2.60
CA LEU A 85 -6.46 4.55 -1.32
C LEU A 85 -6.49 3.44 -0.27
N ASP A 86 -7.08 2.29 -0.60
CA ASP A 86 -7.15 1.07 0.25
C ASP A 86 -5.74 0.65 0.72
N SER A 87 -4.82 0.43 -0.22
CA SER A 87 -3.45 0.02 0.11
C SER A 87 -2.68 1.05 0.95
N THR A 88 -2.94 2.35 0.77
CA THR A 88 -2.31 3.42 1.55
C THR A 88 -2.90 3.50 2.95
N MET A 89 -4.23 3.52 3.06
CA MET A 89 -4.95 3.62 4.32
C MET A 89 -4.69 2.40 5.23
N ASP A 90 -4.52 1.23 4.63
CA ASP A 90 -4.00 0.04 5.31
C ASP A 90 -2.69 0.28 6.04
N ARG A 91 -1.75 1.03 5.45
CA ARG A 91 -0.45 1.31 6.09
C ARG A 91 -0.61 2.30 7.23
N VAL A 92 -1.51 3.27 7.08
CA VAL A 92 -1.86 4.22 8.14
C VAL A 92 -2.49 3.49 9.33
N ALA A 93 -3.39 2.55 9.06
CA ALA A 93 -3.99 1.67 10.06
C ALA A 93 -2.95 0.79 10.77
N ASP A 94 -2.09 0.09 10.00
CA ASP A 94 -1.02 -0.75 10.57
C ASP A 94 -0.07 0.08 11.46
N ALA A 95 0.28 1.30 11.02
CA ALA A 95 1.09 2.23 11.80
C ALA A 95 0.42 2.63 13.12
N ALA A 96 -0.86 3.00 13.09
CA ALA A 96 -1.60 3.36 14.30
C ALA A 96 -1.66 2.20 15.30
N ILE A 97 -1.90 0.97 14.84
CA ILE A 97 -1.96 -0.24 15.68
C ILE A 97 -0.63 -0.48 16.39
N PHE A 98 0.47 -0.56 15.66
CA PHE A 98 1.77 -0.82 16.28
C PHE A 98 2.29 0.37 17.11
N SER A 99 2.04 1.61 16.71
CA SER A 99 2.38 2.78 17.52
C SER A 99 1.57 2.82 18.81
N GLY A 100 0.27 2.53 18.77
CA GLY A 100 -0.56 2.43 19.97
C GLY A 100 -0.06 1.35 20.94
N LEU A 101 0.27 0.16 20.43
CA LEU A 101 0.85 -0.93 21.22
C LEU A 101 2.21 -0.52 21.82
N MET A 102 3.10 0.06 21.01
CA MET A 102 4.41 0.52 21.47
C MET A 102 4.27 1.52 22.63
N ILE A 103 3.39 2.52 22.50
CA ILE A 103 3.15 3.51 23.57
C ILE A 103 2.59 2.83 24.83
N GLY A 104 1.60 1.94 24.67
CA GLY A 104 1.00 1.21 25.79
C GLY A 104 2.00 0.35 26.55
N LEU A 105 2.80 -0.44 25.82
CA LEU A 105 3.85 -1.29 26.37
C LEU A 105 4.94 -0.48 27.07
N TYR A 106 5.38 0.63 26.46
CA TYR A 106 6.37 1.51 27.05
C TYR A 106 5.88 2.11 28.38
N ARG A 107 4.64 2.63 28.40
CA ARG A 107 4.02 3.16 29.62
C ARG A 107 3.77 2.09 30.69
N GLY A 108 3.60 0.84 30.28
CA GLY A 108 3.50 -0.32 31.17
C GLY A 108 4.85 -0.85 31.66
N GLY A 109 5.96 -0.16 31.41
CA GLY A 109 7.31 -0.57 31.84
C GLY A 109 7.94 -1.69 31.01
N GLN A 110 7.36 -2.05 29.87
CA GLN A 110 7.84 -3.12 28.99
C GLN A 110 8.65 -2.55 27.82
N GLU A 111 9.69 -1.77 28.12
CA GLU A 111 10.47 -1.01 27.13
C GLU A 111 11.06 -1.90 26.02
N GLY A 112 11.61 -3.06 26.40
CA GLY A 112 12.14 -4.03 25.43
C GLY A 112 11.07 -4.50 24.45
N LEU A 113 9.86 -4.80 24.94
CA LEU A 113 8.76 -5.25 24.09
C LEU A 113 8.18 -4.12 23.24
N ALA A 114 8.16 -2.88 23.75
CA ALA A 114 7.85 -1.70 22.96
C ALA A 114 8.82 -1.54 21.77
N GLY A 115 10.11 -1.79 21.98
CA GLY A 115 11.11 -1.84 20.91
C GLY A 115 10.81 -2.90 19.85
N VAL A 116 10.35 -4.09 20.25
CA VAL A 116 9.93 -5.14 19.31
C VAL A 116 8.66 -4.74 18.54
N ALA A 117 7.70 -4.07 19.18
CA ALA A 117 6.51 -3.55 18.49
C ALA A 117 6.89 -2.50 17.43
N LEU A 118 7.83 -1.60 17.74
CA LEU A 118 8.40 -0.66 16.78
C LEU A 118 9.11 -1.38 15.63
N TYR A 119 9.90 -2.42 15.92
CA TYR A 119 10.53 -3.23 14.89
C TYR A 119 9.49 -3.88 13.96
N CYS A 120 8.40 -4.45 14.52
CA CYS A 120 7.32 -5.05 13.74
C CYS A 120 6.65 -4.04 12.81
N LEU A 121 6.45 -2.79 13.26
CA LEU A 121 5.97 -1.69 12.42
C LEU A 121 6.90 -1.47 11.22
N VAL A 122 8.19 -1.23 11.48
CA VAL A 122 9.17 -0.95 10.42
C VAL A 122 9.28 -2.13 9.46
N ALA A 123 9.40 -3.36 9.98
CA ALA A 123 9.48 -4.57 9.16
C ALA A 123 8.21 -4.75 8.30
N GLY A 124 7.02 -4.50 8.84
CA GLY A 124 5.75 -4.57 8.10
C GLY A 124 5.65 -3.54 6.96
N VAL A 125 6.17 -2.33 7.18
CA VAL A 125 6.30 -1.29 6.14
C VAL A 125 7.28 -1.74 5.07
N VAL A 126 8.46 -2.23 5.44
CA VAL A 126 9.48 -2.73 4.49
C VAL A 126 8.95 -3.90 3.66
N VAL A 127 8.24 -4.85 4.27
CA VAL A 127 7.57 -5.94 3.53
C VAL A 127 6.66 -5.33 2.46
N SER A 128 5.75 -4.44 2.84
CA SER A 128 4.78 -3.82 1.92
C SER A 128 5.46 -3.03 0.80
N TYR A 129 6.47 -2.22 1.16
CA TYR A 129 7.24 -1.40 0.22
C TYR A 129 8.05 -2.23 -0.77
N ALA A 130 8.71 -3.30 -0.33
CA ALA A 130 9.49 -4.17 -1.21
C ALA A 130 8.64 -4.74 -2.35
N LYS A 131 7.39 -5.12 -2.06
CA LYS A 131 6.45 -5.58 -3.09
C LYS A 131 6.03 -4.44 -4.01
N ALA A 132 5.59 -3.30 -3.47
CA ALA A 132 5.15 -2.17 -4.27
C ALA A 132 6.27 -1.63 -5.19
N ARG A 133 7.51 -1.59 -4.69
CA ARG A 133 8.68 -1.15 -5.46
C ARG A 133 9.05 -2.17 -6.53
N ALA A 134 8.99 -3.46 -6.24
CA ALA A 134 9.21 -4.50 -7.24
C ALA A 134 8.20 -4.40 -8.38
N GLU A 135 6.91 -4.29 -8.07
CA GLU A 135 5.83 -4.14 -9.07
C GLU A 135 5.98 -2.84 -9.86
N GLY A 136 6.40 -1.75 -9.21
CA GLY A 136 6.70 -0.48 -9.89
C GLY A 136 7.93 -0.53 -10.82
N LEU A 137 8.80 -1.51 -10.66
CA LEU A 137 9.93 -1.78 -11.54
C LEU A 137 9.60 -2.84 -12.62
N GLY A 138 8.37 -3.36 -12.66
CA GLY A 138 7.97 -4.42 -13.59
C GLY A 138 8.23 -5.84 -13.10
N TYR A 139 8.79 -6.02 -11.91
CA TYR A 139 9.00 -7.34 -11.30
C TYR A 139 7.76 -7.85 -10.59
N THR A 140 7.66 -9.18 -10.44
CA THR A 140 6.61 -9.79 -9.64
C THR A 140 7.11 -10.13 -8.23
N CYS A 141 6.34 -9.82 -7.19
CA CYS A 141 6.74 -10.01 -5.80
C CYS A 141 5.58 -10.54 -4.93
N ASN A 142 5.03 -11.69 -5.34
CA ASN A 142 3.95 -12.39 -4.61
C ASN A 142 4.48 -13.52 -3.71
N VAL A 143 5.70 -13.36 -3.20
CA VAL A 143 6.30 -14.28 -2.23
C VAL A 143 6.23 -13.70 -0.81
N GLY A 144 6.28 -14.58 0.19
CA GLY A 144 6.25 -14.20 1.60
C GLY A 144 5.20 -14.96 2.39
N ILE A 145 5.57 -15.40 3.59
CA ILE A 145 4.66 -16.14 4.50
C ILE A 145 3.86 -15.16 5.37
N ALA A 146 4.45 -14.02 5.76
CA ALA A 146 3.77 -12.95 6.50
C ALA A 146 3.12 -11.93 5.56
N GLU A 147 2.02 -12.32 4.92
CA GLU A 147 1.11 -11.36 4.30
C GLU A 147 0.44 -10.47 5.36
N ARG A 148 -0.12 -9.33 4.92
CA ARG A 148 -0.64 -8.30 5.85
C ARG A 148 -1.73 -8.84 6.76
N ALA A 149 -2.70 -9.54 6.20
CA ALA A 149 -3.87 -10.00 6.95
C ALA A 149 -3.47 -11.02 8.02
N GLU A 150 -2.52 -11.92 7.72
CA GLU A 150 -1.93 -12.82 8.71
C GLU A 150 -1.27 -12.05 9.87
N ARG A 151 -0.46 -11.02 9.59
CA ARG A 151 0.15 -10.20 10.67
C ARG A 151 -0.88 -9.51 11.54
N LEU A 152 -1.90 -8.92 10.90
CA LEU A 152 -2.96 -8.20 11.58
C LEU A 152 -3.78 -9.12 12.51
N ILE A 153 -4.11 -10.33 12.05
CA ILE A 153 -4.81 -11.32 12.88
C ILE A 153 -3.96 -11.70 14.09
N VAL A 154 -2.68 -12.04 13.89
CA VAL A 154 -1.79 -12.46 14.98
C VAL A 154 -1.65 -11.37 16.03
N VAL A 155 -1.39 -10.12 15.63
CA VAL A 155 -1.19 -9.02 16.59
C VAL A 155 -2.47 -8.67 17.34
N LEU A 156 -3.62 -8.62 16.66
CA LEU A 156 -4.90 -8.28 17.29
C LEU A 156 -5.38 -9.37 18.24
N VAL A 157 -5.29 -10.64 17.85
CA VAL A 157 -5.66 -11.75 18.74
C VAL A 157 -4.76 -11.75 19.99
N ALA A 158 -3.45 -11.58 19.81
CA ALA A 158 -2.52 -11.56 20.93
C ALA A 158 -2.73 -10.34 21.85
N ALA A 159 -2.94 -9.15 21.30
CA ALA A 159 -3.25 -7.94 22.07
C ALA A 159 -4.58 -8.08 22.83
N GLY A 160 -5.60 -8.66 22.20
CA GLY A 160 -6.88 -8.92 22.84
C GLY A 160 -6.76 -9.89 24.03
N LEU A 161 -6.04 -11.00 23.86
CA LEU A 161 -5.81 -11.99 24.91
C LEU A 161 -4.94 -11.43 26.05
N ASP A 162 -3.92 -10.65 25.74
CA ASP A 162 -3.08 -9.95 26.73
C ASP A 162 -3.92 -8.95 27.55
N GLY A 163 -4.81 -8.20 26.89
CA GLY A 163 -5.79 -7.35 27.56
C GLY A 163 -6.82 -8.07 28.42
N LEU A 164 -6.99 -9.39 28.26
CA LEU A 164 -7.80 -10.26 29.14
C LEU A 164 -6.97 -10.90 30.26
N GLY A 165 -5.67 -10.58 30.35
CA GLY A 165 -4.77 -11.09 31.38
C GLY A 165 -4.08 -12.40 31.04
N VAL A 166 -4.10 -12.85 29.77
CA VAL A 166 -3.33 -14.04 29.36
C VAL A 166 -1.85 -13.68 29.29
N PRO A 167 -0.98 -14.25 30.14
CA PRO A 167 0.40 -13.80 30.24
C PRO A 167 1.23 -14.22 29.02
N PHE A 168 2.23 -13.41 28.67
CA PHE A 168 3.25 -13.64 27.62
C PHE A 168 2.76 -13.80 26.18
N VAL A 169 1.44 -13.89 25.92
CA VAL A 169 0.89 -14.12 24.58
C VAL A 169 1.26 -13.00 23.60
N LEU A 170 1.19 -11.74 24.02
CA LEU A 170 1.58 -10.59 23.20
C LEU A 170 3.09 -10.59 22.93
N ALA A 171 3.90 -10.95 23.93
CA ALA A 171 5.34 -11.04 23.78
C ALA A 171 5.75 -12.09 22.74
N LEU A 172 5.18 -13.30 22.85
CA LEU A 172 5.41 -14.38 21.89
C LEU A 172 4.98 -13.98 20.48
N ALA A 173 3.81 -13.34 20.36
CA ALA A 173 3.30 -12.89 19.07
C ALA A 173 4.18 -11.83 18.41
N LEU A 174 4.65 -10.83 19.17
CA LEU A 174 5.52 -9.78 18.65
C LEU A 174 6.89 -10.33 18.20
N TRP A 175 7.51 -11.21 18.98
CA TRP A 175 8.76 -11.86 18.57
C TRP A 175 8.59 -12.75 17.34
N ALA A 176 7.49 -13.53 17.27
CA ALA A 176 7.19 -14.34 16.10
C ALA A 176 6.95 -13.47 14.86
N LEU A 177 6.20 -12.36 15.00
CA LEU A 177 5.96 -11.41 13.92
C LEU A 177 7.24 -10.72 13.45
N ALA A 178 8.13 -10.35 14.37
CA ALA A 178 9.43 -9.80 14.03
C ALA A 178 10.21 -10.79 13.16
N ALA A 179 10.41 -12.03 13.64
CA ALA A 179 11.15 -13.06 12.91
C ALA A 179 10.53 -13.37 11.54
N LEU A 180 9.20 -13.55 11.48
CA LEU A 180 8.51 -13.89 10.25
C LEU A 180 8.53 -12.73 9.23
N SER A 181 8.48 -11.48 9.70
CA SER A 181 8.59 -10.31 8.83
C SER A 181 10.00 -10.18 8.27
N THR A 182 11.05 -10.34 9.08
CA THR A 182 12.44 -10.36 8.63
C THR A 182 12.68 -11.44 7.58
N PHE A 183 12.20 -12.65 7.84
CA PHE A 183 12.29 -13.75 6.90
C PHE A 183 11.58 -13.44 5.57
N THR A 184 10.37 -12.86 5.65
CA THR A 184 9.60 -12.45 4.47
C THR A 184 10.33 -11.38 3.65
N VAL A 185 11.00 -10.42 4.30
CA VAL A 185 11.84 -9.44 3.60
C VAL A 185 12.95 -10.15 2.83
N GLY A 186 13.66 -11.09 3.46
CA GLY A 186 14.69 -11.89 2.79
C GLY A 186 14.18 -12.63 1.56
N GLN A 187 13.01 -13.28 1.67
CA GLN A 187 12.36 -13.96 0.54
C GLN A 187 12.07 -13.00 -0.62
N ARG A 188 11.55 -11.81 -0.33
CA ARG A 188 11.23 -10.80 -1.35
C ARG A 188 12.49 -10.28 -2.05
N PHE A 189 13.54 -10.01 -1.30
CA PHE A 189 14.84 -9.60 -1.85
C PHE A 189 15.42 -10.68 -2.77
N ALA A 190 15.41 -11.94 -2.33
CA ALA A 190 15.91 -13.06 -3.14
C ALA A 190 15.13 -13.22 -4.45
N ALA A 191 13.79 -13.12 -4.40
CA ALA A 191 12.93 -13.25 -5.58
C ALA A 191 13.14 -12.12 -6.60
N VAL A 192 13.31 -10.88 -6.14
CA VAL A 192 13.57 -9.73 -7.03
C VAL A 192 14.99 -9.81 -7.60
N ARG A 193 15.98 -10.20 -6.79
CA ARG A 193 17.36 -10.38 -7.27
C ARG A 193 17.47 -11.45 -8.35
N ALA A 194 16.75 -12.56 -8.21
CA ALA A 194 16.72 -13.61 -9.23
C ALA A 194 16.15 -13.10 -10.58
N GLN A 195 15.08 -12.31 -10.54
CA GLN A 195 14.50 -11.69 -11.75
C GLN A 195 15.46 -10.68 -12.39
N ALA A 196 16.06 -9.79 -11.59
CA ALA A 196 17.00 -8.79 -12.12
C ALA A 196 18.24 -9.41 -12.78
N LEU A 197 18.75 -10.52 -12.24
CA LEU A 197 19.85 -11.26 -12.85
C LEU A 197 19.44 -11.93 -14.17
N ALA A 198 18.21 -12.43 -14.26
CA ALA A 198 17.67 -13.01 -15.50
C ALA A 198 17.50 -11.94 -16.60
N ASP A 199 17.00 -10.75 -16.24
CA ASP A 199 16.85 -9.63 -17.18
C ASP A 199 18.21 -9.19 -17.73
N THR A 200 19.20 -9.07 -16.86
CA THR A 200 20.58 -8.74 -17.24
C THR A 200 21.16 -9.79 -18.19
N ALA A 201 20.93 -11.08 -17.93
CA ALA A 201 21.41 -12.18 -18.77
C ALA A 201 20.70 -12.22 -20.14
N SER A 202 19.44 -11.81 -20.20
CA SER A 202 18.66 -11.74 -21.43
C SER A 202 18.86 -10.44 -22.24
N GLY A 203 19.62 -9.47 -21.73
CA GLY A 203 19.88 -8.19 -22.40
C GLY A 203 18.68 -7.24 -22.44
N THR A 204 17.65 -7.48 -21.62
CA THR A 204 16.42 -6.68 -21.55
C THR A 204 16.50 -5.51 -20.57
N ASP A 205 17.58 -5.42 -19.79
CA ASP A 205 17.86 -4.33 -18.85
C ASP A 205 18.16 -3.02 -19.61
N PRO A 206 17.28 -2.01 -19.57
CA PRO A 206 17.55 -0.70 -20.15
C PRO A 206 18.47 0.05 -19.19
N ARG A 207 19.76 -0.30 -19.20
CA ARG A 207 20.78 0.41 -18.43
C ARG A 207 20.77 1.88 -18.86
N PRO A 208 20.74 2.84 -17.92
CA PRO A 208 21.10 4.21 -18.24
C PRO A 208 22.60 4.23 -18.56
N GLY A 209 22.96 4.31 -19.84
CA GLY A 209 24.30 4.75 -20.26
C GLY A 209 25.30 3.71 -20.75
N THR A 210 24.89 2.68 -21.51
CA THR A 210 25.83 2.06 -22.47
C THR A 210 25.17 1.99 -23.83
N ASP A 211 25.36 3.05 -24.62
CA ASP A 211 25.23 2.95 -26.07
C ASP A 211 26.07 1.76 -26.53
N PRO A 212 25.57 0.90 -27.44
CA PRO A 212 26.42 -0.04 -28.13
C PRO A 212 27.34 0.79 -29.01
N ALA A 213 28.53 1.11 -28.51
CA ALA A 213 29.56 1.76 -29.29
C ALA A 213 29.80 0.91 -30.55
N THR A 214 29.33 1.47 -31.66
CA THR A 214 29.66 1.11 -33.03
C THR A 214 31.11 0.70 -33.13
N GLY A 215 31.34 -0.53 -33.59
CA GLY A 215 32.64 -0.98 -34.01
C GLY A 215 33.10 -0.17 -35.22
N THR A 216 34.27 0.45 -35.10
CA THR A 216 35.18 0.73 -36.22
C THR A 216 36.61 0.67 -35.66
N GLY A 217 37.36 -0.34 -36.08
CA GLY A 217 38.79 -0.45 -35.79
C GLY A 217 39.63 0.42 -36.73
N THR A 218 40.81 0.82 -36.23
CA THR A 218 42.13 1.05 -36.90
C THR A 218 42.94 1.99 -36.00
N GLY A 219 43.93 1.53 -35.24
CA GLY A 219 45.35 1.44 -35.66
C GLY A 219 46.25 2.13 -34.61
N PRO A 220 47.56 1.81 -34.52
CA PRO A 220 48.31 1.84 -33.25
C PRO A 220 49.25 3.05 -33.08
N GLY A 221 49.55 3.44 -31.84
CA GLY A 221 50.52 4.50 -31.53
C GLY A 221 50.97 4.52 -30.06
N THR A 222 52.10 3.85 -29.81
CA THR A 222 53.22 4.20 -28.90
C THR A 222 52.96 5.08 -27.65
N GLY A 223 53.22 4.55 -26.45
CA GLY A 223 53.53 5.34 -25.24
C GLY A 223 54.96 5.94 -25.27
N PRO A 224 55.58 6.34 -24.12
CA PRO A 224 55.12 6.27 -22.74
C PRO A 224 55.49 7.51 -21.83
N ALA A 225 55.25 7.36 -20.52
CA ALA A 225 55.91 8.00 -19.36
C ALA A 225 55.56 9.47 -19.01
N SER A 226 54.95 9.77 -17.87
CA SER A 226 55.42 9.71 -16.46
C SER A 226 56.36 10.86 -16.06
N ALA A 227 55.81 11.79 -15.26
CA ALA A 227 56.45 12.65 -14.24
C ALA A 227 55.46 13.80 -13.92
N ALA A 228 55.33 14.40 -12.73
CA ALA A 228 55.77 14.18 -11.37
C ALA A 228 55.17 15.36 -10.56
N ARG A 229 54.77 15.12 -9.29
CA ARG A 229 54.78 16.05 -8.13
C ARG A 229 53.98 17.39 -8.27
N THR A 230 53.33 18.01 -7.29
CA THR A 230 53.43 18.06 -5.81
C THR A 230 52.20 18.86 -5.34
N GLU A 231 51.51 18.43 -4.29
CA GLU A 231 50.81 19.33 -3.35
C GLU A 231 51.86 19.84 -2.32
N PRO A 232 51.68 20.93 -1.53
CA PRO A 232 50.43 21.29 -0.81
C PRO A 232 50.17 22.80 -0.55
N GLY A 233 49.01 23.13 0.03
CA GLY A 233 48.79 24.47 0.59
C GLY A 233 47.42 24.68 1.24
N ALA A 234 47.35 24.48 2.55
CA ALA A 234 46.23 24.87 3.41
C ALA A 234 46.14 26.40 3.57
N GLY A 235 44.92 26.93 3.64
CA GLY A 235 44.67 28.34 3.96
C GLY A 235 43.22 28.58 4.37
N SER A 236 43.03 28.94 5.64
CA SER A 236 41.78 29.12 6.36
C SER A 236 41.30 30.58 6.38
N GLY A 237 39.99 30.76 6.13
CA GLY A 237 39.12 31.84 6.66
C GLY A 237 39.02 33.16 5.88
N PRO A 238 38.07 34.07 6.22
CA PRO A 238 36.93 33.94 7.13
C PRO A 238 35.57 34.30 6.49
N ALA A 239 34.49 34.05 7.25
CA ALA A 239 33.12 34.46 6.95
C ALA A 239 32.90 35.97 7.12
N ARG A 240 31.98 36.56 6.32
CA ARG A 240 31.14 37.71 6.72
C ARG A 240 29.78 37.71 6.01
N PRO A 241 28.74 38.36 6.59
CA PRO A 241 27.33 38.14 6.30
C PRO A 241 26.62 39.34 5.62
N GLU A 242 25.28 39.27 5.59
CA GLU A 242 24.24 40.30 5.29
C GLU A 242 23.62 40.20 3.88
N ARG A 243 22.36 39.71 3.77
CA ARG A 243 21.03 40.36 3.94
C ARG A 243 20.77 41.37 2.81
N GLU A 244 19.80 41.11 1.93
CA GLU A 244 18.39 41.57 1.93
C GLU A 244 17.80 41.03 0.59
N ASP A 245 16.58 40.51 0.41
CA ASP A 245 15.27 41.15 0.57
C ASP A 245 14.10 40.15 0.43
N GLU A 246 12.96 40.63 0.91
CA GLU A 246 11.61 40.09 1.17
C GLU A 246 10.81 39.28 0.11
N PRO A 247 9.63 38.72 0.53
CA PRO A 247 8.94 37.60 -0.11
C PRO A 247 7.72 38.02 -0.95
N LYS A 248 7.37 37.25 -2.01
CA LYS A 248 6.04 37.33 -2.65
C LYS A 248 5.58 35.96 -3.19
N GLY A 249 4.38 35.53 -2.79
CA GLY A 249 3.74 34.38 -3.45
C GLY A 249 2.55 33.73 -2.75
N ALA A 250 1.70 34.48 -2.05
CA ALA A 250 0.39 33.99 -1.61
C ALA A 250 -0.60 34.02 -2.78
N TRP A 251 -1.14 32.87 -3.19
CA TRP A 251 -2.34 32.81 -4.04
C TRP A 251 -3.48 32.09 -3.30
N ARG A 252 -4.43 32.91 -2.82
CA ARG A 252 -5.73 32.48 -2.30
C ARG A 252 -6.72 32.27 -3.46
N ALA A 253 -7.64 31.35 -3.19
CA ALA A 253 -8.80 30.99 -3.98
C ALA A 253 -9.88 32.10 -4.11
N GLY A 254 -10.69 32.00 -5.17
CA GLY A 254 -12.01 32.65 -5.31
C GLY A 254 -12.58 32.42 -6.71
N ARG A 255 -13.44 31.40 -6.92
CA ARG A 255 -14.92 31.51 -7.01
C ARG A 255 -15.45 32.67 -7.89
N GLY A 256 -16.01 32.29 -9.05
CA GLY A 256 -17.46 32.40 -9.29
C GLY A 256 -17.98 33.45 -10.28
N ILE A 257 -19.12 33.07 -10.90
CA ILE A 257 -20.17 33.88 -11.59
C ILE A 257 -20.00 33.97 -13.13
N ARG A 258 -20.70 33.15 -13.94
CA ARG A 258 -22.11 33.19 -14.42
C ARG A 258 -22.46 34.32 -15.41
N ARG A 259 -22.82 33.93 -16.64
CA ARG A 259 -24.07 34.20 -17.45
C ARG A 259 -23.70 34.02 -18.93
N GLY A 260 -24.35 33.13 -19.69
CA GLY A 260 -25.67 33.31 -20.33
C GLY A 260 -25.43 33.73 -21.79
N GLY A 261 -26.05 33.24 -22.85
CA GLY A 261 -27.14 32.30 -23.10
C GLY A 261 -27.42 32.30 -24.63
N ARG A 262 -28.57 31.73 -25.02
CA ARG A 262 -29.17 31.63 -26.37
C ARG A 262 -28.69 30.47 -27.26
N ARG A 263 -29.51 29.85 -28.11
CA ARG A 263 -30.96 29.54 -28.20
C ARG A 263 -31.14 28.83 -29.55
N GLY A 264 -32.07 27.89 -29.63
CA GLY A 264 -32.68 27.40 -30.89
C GLY A 264 -32.09 26.09 -31.41
N GLY A 265 -32.85 25.07 -31.82
CA GLY A 265 -34.30 24.94 -31.96
C GLY A 265 -34.62 23.96 -33.10
N GLY A 266 -35.47 22.96 -32.82
CA GLY A 266 -36.21 22.13 -33.78
C GLY A 266 -35.43 21.00 -34.47
N ARG A 267 -36.03 19.89 -34.94
CA ARG A 267 -37.38 19.29 -34.85
C ARG A 267 -37.29 18.00 -35.71
N GLY A 268 -38.05 16.96 -35.35
CA GLY A 268 -38.41 15.82 -36.23
C GLY A 268 -37.36 14.70 -36.33
N GLY A 269 -37.70 13.42 -36.41
CA GLY A 269 -38.98 12.77 -36.69
C GLY A 269 -38.87 11.26 -36.45
N ALA A 270 -40.05 10.63 -36.41
CA ALA A 270 -40.31 9.25 -36.01
C ALA A 270 -39.98 8.17 -37.08
N ARG A 271 -40.07 6.91 -36.63
CA ARG A 271 -40.32 5.60 -37.32
C ARG A 271 -39.15 4.61 -37.14
N ASN A 272 -39.32 3.29 -37.07
CA ASN A 272 -40.42 2.35 -36.77
C ASN A 272 -39.80 0.93 -36.90
N GLY A 273 -40.29 -0.05 -36.13
CA GLY A 273 -40.17 -1.51 -36.42
C GLY A 273 -38.84 -2.17 -36.02
N GLY A 274 -38.78 -3.39 -35.49
CA GLY A 274 -39.78 -4.41 -35.21
C GLY A 274 -39.06 -5.76 -35.00
N ARG A 275 -39.71 -6.65 -34.22
CA ARG A 275 -39.53 -8.12 -34.12
C ARG A 275 -38.35 -8.71 -33.30
N LYS A 276 -38.72 -9.42 -32.23
CA LYS A 276 -38.09 -10.68 -31.72
C LYS A 276 -38.76 -11.91 -32.43
N PRO A 277 -38.50 -13.18 -32.04
CA PRO A 277 -37.28 -14.00 -32.16
C PRO A 277 -37.55 -15.36 -32.90
N ARG A 278 -36.53 -16.10 -33.32
CA ARG A 278 -36.61 -17.52 -33.78
C ARG A 278 -35.23 -18.16 -33.54
N ALA A 279 -34.97 -19.21 -32.76
CA ALA A 279 -35.57 -20.54 -32.58
C ALA A 279 -35.34 -21.51 -33.76
N GLU A 280 -34.18 -22.17 -33.77
CA GLU A 280 -33.87 -23.46 -34.41
C GLU A 280 -32.89 -24.17 -33.44
N ARG A 281 -33.28 -25.16 -32.63
CA ARG A 281 -33.49 -26.60 -32.94
C ARG A 281 -32.58 -27.14 -34.05
N ARG A 282 -31.54 -27.87 -33.66
CA ARG A 282 -31.39 -29.27 -34.08
C ARG A 282 -30.56 -30.04 -33.05
N ALA A 283 -31.21 -31.02 -32.45
CA ALA A 283 -30.57 -32.16 -31.82
C ALA A 283 -30.13 -33.12 -32.94
N GLU A 284 -28.96 -33.72 -32.80
CA GLU A 284 -28.72 -35.12 -33.17
C GLU A 284 -27.49 -35.62 -32.41
N ARG A 285 -27.56 -36.90 -32.09
CA ARG A 285 -26.91 -37.60 -30.97
C ARG A 285 -25.79 -38.52 -31.55
N PRO A 286 -25.17 -39.43 -30.76
CA PRO A 286 -23.72 -39.62 -30.73
C PRO A 286 -23.21 -40.79 -31.59
N ALA A 287 -21.88 -40.90 -31.66
CA ALA A 287 -21.12 -42.15 -31.65
C ALA A 287 -19.85 -41.93 -30.82
#